data_AF-A0A8S0U2X0-F1
#
_entry.id   AF-A0A8S0U2X0-F1
#
_cell.length_a   1.000
_cell.length_b   1.000
_cell.length_c   1.000
_cell.angle_alpha   90.00
_cell.angle_beta   90.00
_cell.angle_gamma   90.00
#
_symmetry.space_group_name_H-M   'P 1'
#
loop_
_entity.id
_entity.type
_entity.pdbx_description
1 polymer ?
#
loop_
_entity_poly.entity_id
_entity_poly.type
_entity_poly.pdbx_seq_one_letter_code
_entity_poly.pdbx_strand_id
1 'polypeptide(L)'
;MFPGKQHRRYSKTALLQLRPALYTGPTANEVLKKRKEFLSPSTYYFYEKPVNLVHGKMQYVFDDDGHRYLDAFGGIATVGCGHCHPDVVNAVINQTKNLQHSTVLYLNHAIADFAEALASKLPGDLKVHFAIF
;
A
#
# COMPACT_ATOMS: atom_id res chain seq x y z
N MET A 1 21.44 14.91 -3.71
CA MET A 1 20.95 14.95 -5.11
C MET A 1 20.50 13.53 -5.47
N PHE A 2 19.19 13.25 -5.45
CA PHE A 2 18.71 11.91 -5.80
C PHE A 2 19.05 11.64 -7.27
N PRO A 3 19.79 10.57 -7.60
CA PRO A 3 20.05 10.24 -8.99
C PRO A 3 18.72 10.06 -9.71
N GLY A 4 18.61 10.61 -10.92
CA GLY A 4 17.37 10.67 -11.69
C GLY A 4 16.79 9.28 -11.91
N LYS A 5 15.84 8.87 -11.05
CA LYS A 5 15.06 7.65 -11.27
C LYS A 5 14.24 7.90 -12.53
N GLN A 6 14.56 7.17 -13.58
CA GLN A 6 13.80 7.15 -14.82
C GLN A 6 12.35 6.78 -14.45
N HIS A 7 11.42 7.74 -14.48
CA HIS A 7 10.01 7.47 -14.21
C HIS A 7 9.51 6.47 -15.25
N ARG A 8 9.43 5.18 -14.89
CA ARG A 8 8.86 4.15 -15.75
C ARG A 8 7.39 4.50 -15.95
N ARG A 9 7.06 5.06 -17.11
CA ARG A 9 5.67 5.22 -17.54
C ARG A 9 5.10 3.83 -17.76
N TYR A 10 4.17 3.41 -16.90
CA TYR A 10 3.39 2.21 -17.16
C TYR A 10 2.60 2.39 -18.46
N SER A 11 2.63 1.37 -19.32
CA SER A 11 1.79 1.34 -20.52
C SER A 11 0.32 1.42 -20.09
N LYS A 12 -0.37 2.50 -20.47
CA LYS A 12 -1.80 2.69 -20.18
C LYS A 12 -2.61 1.48 -20.66
N THR A 13 -2.30 0.97 -21.85
CA THR A 13 -2.98 -0.17 -22.46
C THR A 13 -2.84 -1.46 -21.65
N ALA A 14 -1.67 -1.70 -21.04
CA ALA A 14 -1.43 -2.89 -20.22
C ALA A 14 -2.21 -2.86 -18.90
N LEU A 15 -2.38 -1.69 -18.28
CA LEU A 15 -3.19 -1.53 -17.07
C LEU A 15 -4.69 -1.70 -17.34
N LEU A 16 -5.16 -1.24 -18.51
CA LEU A 16 -6.54 -1.38 -18.96
C LEU A 16 -6.93 -2.85 -19.25
N GLN A 17 -5.97 -3.72 -19.56
CA GLN A 17 -6.19 -5.14 -19.83
C GLN A 17 -5.92 -6.05 -18.62
N LEU A 18 -5.49 -5.48 -17.49
CA LEU A 18 -5.15 -6.25 -16.31
C LEU A 18 -6.39 -6.97 -15.77
N ARG A 19 -6.31 -8.31 -15.73
CA ARG A 19 -7.24 -9.18 -15.00
C ARG A 19 -6.43 -9.93 -13.95
N PRO A 20 -6.76 -9.82 -12.66
CA PRO A 20 -6.09 -10.61 -11.64
C PRO A 20 -6.35 -12.11 -11.86
N ALA A 21 -5.51 -12.95 -11.25
CA ALA A 21 -5.79 -14.38 -11.17
C ALA A 21 -7.14 -14.62 -10.48
N LEU A 22 -7.79 -15.74 -10.80
CA LEU A 22 -9.06 -16.12 -10.18
C LEU A 22 -8.90 -16.14 -8.66
N TYR A 23 -9.78 -15.43 -7.97
CA TYR A 23 -9.80 -15.43 -6.52
C TYR A 23 -10.39 -16.75 -6.00
N THR A 24 -9.67 -17.42 -5.12
CA THR A 24 -10.07 -18.70 -4.51
C THR A 24 -10.22 -18.61 -3.00
N GLY A 25 -10.33 -17.41 -2.45
CA GLY A 25 -10.48 -17.18 -1.02
C GLY A 25 -11.95 -17.12 -0.57
N PRO A 26 -12.20 -16.74 0.70
CA PRO A 26 -13.55 -16.62 1.23
C PRO A 26 -14.39 -15.57 0.52
N THR A 27 -15.67 -15.88 0.31
CA THR A 27 -16.66 -14.95 -0.24
C THR A 27 -16.90 -13.76 0.68
N ALA A 28 -17.42 -12.66 0.12
CA ALA A 28 -17.82 -11.48 0.91
C ALA A 28 -18.72 -11.83 2.12
N ASN A 29 -19.66 -12.76 1.97
CA ASN A 29 -20.57 -13.17 3.04
C ASN A 29 -19.85 -13.92 4.17
N GLU A 30 -18.91 -14.80 3.82
CA GLU A 30 -18.09 -15.52 4.82
C GLU A 30 -17.18 -14.56 5.58
N VAL A 31 -16.57 -13.59 4.88
CA VAL A 31 -15.78 -12.53 5.51
C VAL A 31 -16.66 -11.72 6.47
N LEU A 32 -17.86 -11.31 6.05
CA LEU A 32 -18.79 -10.56 6.90
C LEU A 32 -19.21 -11.35 8.14
N LYS A 33 -19.48 -12.66 8.01
CA LYS A 33 -19.80 -13.52 9.15
C LYS A 33 -18.64 -13.55 10.15
N LYS A 34 -17.41 -13.78 9.69
CA LYS A 34 -16.21 -13.79 10.54
C LYS A 34 -15.99 -12.44 11.23
N ARG A 35 -16.19 -11.32 10.52
CA ARG A 35 -16.04 -9.99 11.11
C ARG A 35 -17.04 -9.74 12.25
N LYS A 36 -18.29 -10.16 12.09
CA LYS A 36 -19.32 -10.04 13.15
C LYS A 36 -18.99 -10.87 14.39
N GLU A 37 -18.36 -12.03 14.20
CA GLU A 37 -18.05 -12.97 15.27
C GLU A 37 -16.75 -12.60 16.02
N PHE A 38 -15.73 -12.14 15.28
CA PHE A 38 -14.37 -12.02 15.80
C PHE A 38 -13.80 -10.59 15.88
N LEU A 39 -14.51 -9.56 15.37
CA LEU A 39 -14.07 -8.17 15.46
C LEU A 39 -14.98 -7.31 16.33
N SER A 40 -14.43 -6.19 16.83
CA SER A 40 -15.19 -5.22 17.60
C SER A 40 -16.36 -4.63 16.79
N PRO A 41 -17.57 -4.50 17.38
CA PRO A 41 -18.72 -3.86 16.75
C PRO A 41 -18.48 -2.42 16.27
N SER A 42 -17.47 -1.73 16.79
CA SER A 42 -17.11 -0.37 16.38
C SER A 42 -16.44 -0.30 15.00
N THR A 43 -16.13 -1.44 14.38
CA THR A 43 -15.48 -1.50 13.06
C THR A 43 -16.53 -1.50 11.95
N TYR A 44 -16.85 -0.33 11.39
CA TYR A 44 -17.85 -0.19 10.33
C TYR A 44 -17.23 -0.02 8.94
N TYR A 45 -18.07 -0.14 7.92
CA TYR A 45 -17.76 0.12 6.52
C TYR A 45 -18.65 1.25 6.02
N PHE A 46 -18.16 2.04 5.06
CA PHE A 46 -18.87 3.23 4.55
C PHE A 46 -19.98 2.91 3.55
N TYR A 47 -20.15 1.65 3.15
CA TYR A 47 -21.05 1.24 2.07
C TYR A 47 -22.16 0.32 2.58
N GLU A 48 -23.37 0.46 2.01
CA GLU A 48 -24.52 -0.40 2.31
C GLU A 48 -24.26 -1.87 1.99
N LYS A 49 -23.64 -2.12 0.82
CA LYS A 49 -23.15 -3.45 0.42
C LYS A 49 -21.61 -3.46 0.49
N PRO A 50 -21.01 -4.12 1.49
CA PRO A 50 -19.57 -4.21 1.60
C PRO A 50 -18.95 -4.92 0.40
N VAL A 51 -17.91 -4.33 -0.18
CA VAL A 51 -17.15 -4.89 -1.29
C VAL A 51 -15.96 -5.67 -0.73
N ASN A 52 -15.80 -6.92 -1.16
CA ASN A 52 -14.67 -7.75 -0.79
C ASN A 52 -13.52 -7.52 -1.77
N LEU A 53 -12.65 -6.55 -1.48
CA LEU A 53 -11.49 -6.25 -2.31
C LEU A 53 -10.39 -7.28 -2.11
N VAL A 54 -9.97 -7.94 -3.19
CA VAL A 54 -9.02 -9.08 -3.14
C VAL A 54 -7.75 -8.84 -3.93
N HIS A 55 -7.73 -7.83 -4.80
CA HIS A 55 -6.55 -7.47 -5.56
C HIS A 55 -6.45 -5.95 -5.77
N GLY A 56 -5.22 -5.44 -5.84
CA GLY A 56 -4.92 -4.04 -6.13
C GLY A 56 -3.75 -3.89 -7.09
N LYS A 57 -3.86 -2.98 -8.05
CA LYS A 57 -2.78 -2.62 -8.96
C LYS A 57 -2.89 -1.18 -9.44
N MET A 58 -1.88 -0.39 -9.11
CA MET A 58 -1.81 1.05 -9.42
C MET A 58 -3.11 1.73 -8.96
N GLN A 59 -3.82 2.44 -9.83
CA GLN A 59 -5.07 3.13 -9.50
C GLN A 59 -6.31 2.22 -9.41
N TYR A 60 -6.17 0.90 -9.55
CA TYR A 60 -7.31 -0.03 -9.61
C TYR A 60 -7.31 -1.01 -8.45
N VAL A 61 -8.53 -1.37 -8.02
CA VAL A 61 -8.80 -2.48 -7.11
C VAL A 61 -9.83 -3.42 -7.74
N PHE A 62 -9.85 -4.67 -7.30
CA PHE A 62 -10.72 -5.70 -7.83
C PHE A 62 -11.41 -6.46 -6.71
N ASP A 63 -12.69 -6.78 -6.90
CA ASP A 63 -13.45 -7.62 -5.98
C ASP A 63 -13.24 -9.12 -6.22
N ASP A 64 -13.85 -9.95 -5.37
CA ASP A 64 -13.82 -11.41 -5.45
C ASP A 64 -14.49 -11.99 -6.70
N ASP A 65 -15.41 -11.24 -7.34
CA ASP A 65 -16.04 -11.60 -8.61
C ASP A 65 -15.21 -11.16 -9.84
N GLY A 66 -14.11 -10.42 -9.63
CA GLY A 66 -13.22 -9.92 -10.67
C GLY A 66 -13.65 -8.59 -11.29
N HIS A 67 -14.66 -7.91 -10.75
CA HIS A 67 -15.00 -6.56 -11.15
C HIS A 67 -13.87 -5.60 -10.78
N ARG A 68 -13.58 -4.67 -11.69
CA ARG A 68 -12.54 -3.66 -11.53
C ARG A 68 -13.14 -2.31 -11.16
N TYR A 69 -12.56 -1.69 -10.15
CA TYR A 69 -12.94 -0.35 -9.68
C TYR A 69 -11.74 0.60 -9.80
N LEU A 70 -12.00 1.83 -10.23
CA LEU A 70 -11.04 2.92 -10.10
C LEU A 70 -11.03 3.37 -8.64
N ASP A 71 -9.89 3.28 -7.98
CA ASP A 71 -9.73 3.76 -6.61
C ASP A 71 -9.35 5.25 -6.60
N ALA A 72 -10.34 6.10 -6.38
CA ALA A 72 -10.17 7.53 -6.14
C ALA A 72 -10.13 7.90 -4.65
N PHE A 73 -10.14 6.90 -3.76
CA PHE A 73 -10.10 7.07 -2.31
C PHE A 73 -8.70 6.84 -1.73
N GLY A 74 -7.92 5.96 -2.36
CA GLY A 74 -6.51 5.72 -2.04
C GLY A 74 -6.27 5.16 -0.65
N GLY A 75 -7.23 4.39 -0.12
CA GLY A 75 -7.16 3.83 1.24
C GLY A 75 -7.00 4.91 2.32
N ILE A 76 -7.89 5.91 2.33
CA ILE A 76 -7.80 7.09 3.23
C ILE A 76 -6.44 7.79 3.03
N ALA A 77 -6.17 8.21 1.80
CA ALA A 77 -4.96 8.93 1.40
C ALA A 77 -3.61 8.23 1.73
N THR A 78 -3.61 6.92 1.98
CA THR A 78 -2.40 6.16 2.34
C THR A 78 -1.67 5.63 1.10
N VAL A 79 -2.42 5.26 0.07
CA VAL A 79 -1.89 4.59 -1.13
C VAL A 79 -1.67 5.60 -2.27
N GLY A 80 -0.94 6.68 -1.98
CA GLY A 80 -0.77 7.82 -2.91
C GLY A 80 0.00 7.50 -4.20
N CYS A 81 0.80 6.42 -4.22
CA CYS A 81 1.49 5.94 -5.41
C CYS A 81 0.75 4.82 -6.16
N GLY A 82 -0.46 4.45 -5.71
CA GLY A 82 -1.22 3.33 -6.23
C GLY A 82 -0.89 1.98 -5.57
N HIS A 83 -1.83 1.06 -5.65
CA HIS A 83 -1.76 -0.27 -5.05
C HIS A 83 -0.63 -1.11 -5.66
N CYS A 84 0.10 -1.82 -4.81
CA CYS A 84 1.16 -2.75 -5.24
C CYS A 84 2.12 -2.14 -6.29
N HIS A 85 2.55 -0.89 -6.05
CA HIS A 85 3.50 -0.20 -6.92
C HIS A 85 4.81 -1.00 -6.99
N PRO A 86 5.25 -1.47 -8.17
CA PRO A 86 6.42 -2.34 -8.34
C PRO A 86 7.67 -1.87 -7.61
N ASP A 87 8.01 -0.58 -7.66
CA ASP A 87 9.21 -0.08 -6.98
C ASP A 87 9.11 -0.21 -5.45
N VAL A 88 7.91 -0.02 -4.88
CA VAL A 88 7.67 -0.15 -3.43
C VAL A 88 7.68 -1.62 -3.04
N VAL A 89 6.95 -2.46 -3.79
CA VAL A 89 6.89 -3.91 -3.56
C VAL A 89 8.28 -4.53 -3.62
N ASN A 90 9.08 -4.18 -4.63
CA ASN A 90 10.44 -4.69 -4.78
C ASN A 90 11.35 -4.23 -3.63
N ALA A 91 11.27 -2.95 -3.23
CA ALA A 91 12.05 -2.44 -2.11
C ALA A 91 11.71 -3.15 -0.79
N VAL A 92 10.42 -3.35 -0.51
CA VAL A 92 9.94 -4.09 0.67
C VAL A 92 10.43 -5.54 0.64
N ILE A 93 10.20 -6.27 -0.46
CA ILE A 93 10.65 -7.66 -0.60
C ILE A 93 12.16 -7.78 -0.38
N ASN A 94 12.95 -6.90 -0.98
CA ASN A 94 14.40 -6.93 -0.85
C ASN A 94 14.85 -6.68 0.59
N GLN A 95 14.24 -5.72 1.28
CA GLN A 95 14.57 -5.43 2.68
C GLN A 95 14.14 -6.59 3.60
N THR A 96 12.92 -7.10 3.45
CA THR A 96 12.38 -8.17 4.31
C THR A 96 13.17 -9.48 4.18
N LYS A 97 13.78 -9.77 3.03
CA LYS A 97 14.69 -10.92 2.87
C LYS A 97 15.95 -10.82 3.75
N ASN A 98 16.36 -9.62 4.15
CA ASN A 98 17.53 -9.39 4.99
C ASN A 98 17.12 -9.17 6.46
N LEU A 99 16.21 -8.22 6.70
CA LEU A 99 15.74 -7.86 8.04
C LEU A 99 14.38 -7.16 7.98
N GLN A 100 13.37 -7.76 8.63
CA GLN A 100 12.02 -7.21 8.67
C GLN A 100 11.82 -6.09 9.71
N HIS A 101 12.57 -6.11 10.81
CA HIS A 101 12.40 -5.15 11.91
C HIS A 101 13.71 -4.96 12.69
N SER A 102 13.96 -3.74 13.15
CA SER A 102 14.97 -3.40 14.13
C SER A 102 14.42 -2.27 15.01
N THR A 103 14.65 -2.35 16.32
CA THR A 103 14.39 -1.22 17.21
C THR A 103 15.46 -0.15 17.03
N VAL A 104 15.11 1.10 17.32
CA VAL A 104 16.04 2.25 17.31
C VAL A 104 17.23 2.10 18.27
N LEU A 105 17.22 1.10 19.15
CA LEU A 105 18.37 0.76 20.01
C LEU A 105 19.56 0.20 19.21
N TYR A 106 19.35 -0.24 17.97
CA TYR A 106 20.41 -0.72 17.07
C TYR A 106 20.55 0.21 15.87
N LEU A 107 21.76 0.27 15.32
CA LEU A 107 22.03 1.07 14.12
C LEU A 107 21.41 0.41 12.88
N ASN A 108 20.68 1.20 12.10
CA ASN A 108 20.17 0.84 10.78
C ASN A 108 20.19 2.11 9.90
N HIS A 109 20.75 2.04 8.69
CA HIS A 109 20.88 3.19 7.82
C HIS A 109 19.54 3.67 7.24
N ALA A 110 18.55 2.78 7.06
CA ALA A 110 17.31 3.10 6.35
C ALA A 110 16.53 4.25 7.00
N ILE A 111 16.50 4.32 8.34
CA ILE A 111 15.84 5.42 9.07
C ILE A 111 16.60 6.74 8.93
N ALA A 112 17.93 6.70 8.93
CA ALA A 112 18.77 7.89 8.79
C ALA A 112 18.69 8.46 7.36
N ASP A 113 18.78 7.61 6.35
CA ASP A 113 18.65 7.99 4.94
C ASP A 113 17.25 8.55 4.65
N PHE A 114 16.20 7.97 5.26
CA PHE A 114 14.85 8.47 5.13
C PHE A 114 14.67 9.86 5.77
N ALA A 115 15.25 10.06 6.96
CA ALA A 115 15.24 11.35 7.64
C ALA A 115 15.95 12.43 6.81
N GLU A 116 17.14 12.15 6.28
CA GLU A 116 17.86 13.06 5.37
C GLU A 116 17.02 13.37 4.12
N ALA A 117 16.43 12.34 3.52
CA ALA A 117 15.59 12.51 2.34
C ALA A 117 14.40 13.42 2.60
N LEU A 118 13.74 13.27 3.75
CA LEU A 118 12.59 14.07 4.13
C LEU A 118 12.98 15.52 4.40
N ALA A 119 14.05 15.76 5.18
CA ALA A 119 14.60 17.10 5.41
C ALA A 119 14.87 17.84 4.10
N SER A 120 15.43 17.14 3.10
CA SER A 120 15.77 17.74 1.80
C SER A 120 14.56 18.16 0.94
N LYS A 121 13.34 17.75 1.30
CA LYS A 121 12.11 18.00 0.53
C LYS A 121 11.14 18.95 1.20
N LEU A 122 11.19 19.07 2.52
CA LEU A 122 10.30 19.93 3.27
C LEU A 122 10.84 21.37 3.34
N PRO A 123 9.97 22.39 3.37
CA PRO A 123 10.39 23.78 3.49
C PRO A 123 10.98 24.07 4.88
N GLY A 124 11.92 25.01 4.95
CA GLY A 124 12.58 25.44 6.19
C GLY A 124 13.89 24.72 6.49
N ASP A 125 14.46 25.00 7.66
CA ASP A 125 15.71 24.38 8.15
C ASP A 125 15.39 23.21 9.09
N LEU A 126 14.54 22.28 8.64
CA LEU A 126 14.15 21.10 9.44
C LEU A 126 15.36 20.18 9.65
N LYS A 127 15.73 19.95 10.92
CA LYS A 127 16.89 19.12 11.32
C LYS A 127 16.52 17.88 12.12
N VAL A 128 15.32 17.84 12.69
CA VAL A 128 14.88 16.78 13.62
C VAL A 128 13.61 16.15 13.08
N HIS A 129 13.65 14.83 12.94
CA HIS A 129 12.51 14.01 12.54
C HIS A 129 12.14 13.08 13.68
N PHE A 130 10.89 13.16 14.13
CA PHE A 130 10.32 12.20 15.07
C PHE A 130 9.67 11.07 14.27
N ALA A 131 10.41 9.99 14.05
CA ALA A 131 9.86 8.75 13.53
C ALA A 131 9.24 7.99 14.71
N ILE A 132 7.92 8.00 14.77
CA ILE A 132 7.14 7.11 15.63
C ILE A 132 6.89 5.89 14.74
N PHE A 133 7.09 4.67 15.26
CA PHE A 133 7.02 3.35 14.59
C PHE A 133 8.33 2.85 13.96
#